data_AF-A0A9W9ZGE9-F1
#
_entry.id   AF-A0A9W9ZGE9-F1
#
_cell.length_a   1.000
_cell.length_b   1.000
_cell.length_c   1.000
_cell.angle_alpha   90.00
_cell.angle_beta   90.00
_cell.angle_gamma   90.00
#
_symmetry.space_group_name_H-M   'P 1'
#
loop_
_entity.id
_entity.type
_entity.pdbx_description
1 polymer ?
#
loop_
_entity_poly.entity_id
_entity_poly.type
_entity_poly.pdbx_seq_one_letter_code
_entity_poly.pdbx_strand_id
1 'polypeptide(L)'
;MPLSPVVSMYMAMISGSSPSRLNRVWRLVYVRDCPAEVPDSAVSGFFGSFGEVHSISPSEHDGFPGLRDGTRVVKMTLTKDVPPVARVAGFDCRVRYRRQPACCTIYKKSGHRGKGCPLNGLCRRCEKPGHVAKECRNAWASRSTSVRRPAAPAAPASAAASDAAAAPPAAPDHSCLLLLCLAVLEGS
;
A
#
# COMPACT_ATOMS: atom_id res chain seq x y z
N MET A 1 -9.31 32.64 -52.00
CA MET A 1 -7.87 32.60 -51.66
C MET A 1 -7.70 31.83 -50.35
N PRO A 2 -7.05 30.66 -50.34
CA PRO A 2 -6.67 30.02 -49.08
C PRO A 2 -5.60 30.86 -48.37
N LEU A 3 -5.71 31.00 -47.05
CA LEU A 3 -4.68 31.67 -46.24
C LEU A 3 -3.41 30.82 -46.20
N SER A 4 -2.24 31.46 -46.06
CA SER A 4 -0.98 30.74 -45.94
C SER A 4 -0.98 29.85 -44.69
N PRO A 5 -0.25 28.71 -44.70
CA PRO A 5 -0.24 27.79 -43.56
C PRO A 5 0.23 28.45 -42.26
N VAL A 6 1.10 29.47 -42.35
CA VAL A 6 1.56 30.27 -41.20
C VAL A 6 0.40 31.05 -40.56
N VAL A 7 -0.44 31.72 -41.36
CA VAL A 7 -1.60 32.47 -40.85
C VAL A 7 -2.65 31.53 -40.26
N SER A 8 -2.88 30.37 -40.90
CA SER A 8 -3.77 29.34 -40.36
C SER A 8 -3.29 28.82 -39.00
N MET A 9 -2.00 28.52 -38.86
CA MET A 9 -1.41 28.13 -37.57
C MET A 9 -1.50 29.24 -36.51
N TYR A 10 -1.30 30.50 -36.89
CA TYR A 10 -1.38 31.64 -35.95
C TYR A 10 -2.81 31.82 -35.40
N MET A 11 -3.82 31.74 -36.26
CA MET A 11 -5.22 31.82 -35.83
C MET A 11 -5.66 30.60 -35.00
N ALA A 12 -5.10 29.41 -35.24
CA ALA A 12 -5.31 28.22 -34.41
C ALA A 12 -4.62 28.29 -33.01
N MET A 13 -3.66 29.19 -32.82
CA MET A 13 -3.11 29.50 -31.48
C MET A 13 -3.98 30.53 -30.75
N ILE A 14 -4.44 31.58 -31.44
CA ILE A 14 -5.26 32.66 -30.85
C ILE A 14 -6.65 32.18 -30.45
N SER A 15 -7.28 31.33 -31.27
CA SER A 15 -8.64 30.82 -31.04
C SER A 15 -8.74 29.68 -30.00
N GLY A 16 -7.64 29.32 -29.33
CA GLY A 16 -7.55 28.17 -28.41
C GLY A 16 -7.72 26.79 -29.07
N SER A 17 -8.19 26.76 -30.32
CA SER A 17 -8.56 25.56 -31.09
C SER A 17 -7.34 24.91 -31.74
N SER A 18 -6.30 24.66 -30.94
CA SER A 18 -5.07 24.02 -31.41
C SER A 18 -5.27 22.53 -31.66
N PRO A 19 -5.13 22.03 -32.91
CA PRO A 19 -5.33 20.62 -33.22
C PRO A 19 -4.23 19.77 -32.58
N SER A 20 -4.63 18.97 -31.59
CA SER A 20 -3.94 17.75 -31.11
C SER A 20 -2.41 17.83 -30.95
N ARG A 21 -1.88 18.98 -30.51
CA ARG A 21 -0.47 19.11 -30.11
C ARG A 21 -0.26 18.48 -28.73
N LEU A 22 -0.42 17.15 -28.69
CA LEU A 22 -0.18 16.28 -27.55
C LEU A 22 1.31 16.25 -27.22
N ASN A 23 1.79 17.32 -26.59
CA ASN A 23 2.96 17.25 -25.73
C ASN A 23 2.57 16.36 -24.53
N ARG A 24 2.63 15.03 -24.74
CA ARG A 24 2.52 14.03 -23.67
C ARG A 24 3.75 14.18 -22.79
N VAL A 25 3.67 15.12 -21.83
CA VAL A 25 4.68 15.34 -20.79
C VAL A 25 4.78 14.07 -19.96
N TRP A 26 5.67 13.18 -20.40
CA TRP A 26 6.03 11.98 -19.71
C TRP A 26 6.70 12.36 -18.39
N ARG A 27 6.43 11.56 -17.36
CA ARG A 27 6.94 11.74 -16.01
C ARG A 27 7.80 10.52 -15.68
N LEU A 28 8.90 10.78 -14.97
CA LEU A 28 9.69 9.72 -14.35
C LEU A 28 9.02 9.38 -13.00
N VAL A 29 8.63 8.11 -12.88
CA VAL A 29 7.96 7.53 -11.72
C VAL A 29 8.93 6.55 -11.08
N TYR A 30 9.45 6.92 -9.92
CA TYR A 30 10.43 6.14 -9.17
C TYR A 30 9.69 5.15 -8.29
N VAL A 31 9.92 3.85 -8.54
CA VAL A 31 9.30 2.72 -7.86
C VAL A 31 10.38 2.03 -7.03
N ARG A 32 10.33 2.30 -5.73
CA ARG A 32 11.19 1.67 -4.71
C ARG A 32 10.53 0.43 -4.13
N ASP A 33 11.32 -0.34 -3.40
CA ASP A 33 10.84 -1.46 -2.58
C ASP A 33 10.17 -2.56 -3.46
N CYS A 34 10.58 -2.63 -4.75
CA CYS A 34 10.11 -3.58 -5.77
C CYS A 34 11.26 -4.53 -6.15
N PRO A 35 11.26 -5.79 -5.67
CA PRO A 35 12.42 -6.68 -5.77
C PRO A 35 12.65 -7.19 -7.19
N ALA A 36 13.81 -7.80 -7.47
CA ALA A 36 14.26 -8.10 -8.82
C ALA A 36 13.38 -9.16 -9.52
N GLU A 37 12.83 -10.10 -8.76
CA GLU A 37 11.98 -11.21 -9.25
C GLU A 37 10.69 -10.73 -9.95
N VAL A 38 10.22 -9.51 -9.67
CA VAL A 38 9.04 -8.95 -10.35
C VAL A 38 9.40 -8.65 -11.82
N PRO A 39 8.75 -9.26 -12.81
CA PRO A 39 9.05 -8.96 -14.21
C PRO A 39 8.50 -7.58 -14.60
N ASP A 40 9.18 -6.89 -15.51
CA ASP A 40 8.74 -5.55 -15.98
C ASP A 40 7.37 -5.58 -16.68
N SER A 41 6.89 -6.75 -17.12
CA SER A 41 5.51 -6.96 -17.60
C SER A 41 4.45 -6.82 -16.48
N ALA A 42 4.77 -7.25 -15.25
CA ALA A 42 3.88 -7.05 -14.10
C ALA A 42 3.88 -5.58 -13.64
N VAL A 43 5.03 -4.91 -13.76
CA VAL A 43 5.15 -3.46 -13.54
C VAL A 43 4.35 -2.68 -14.59
N SER A 44 4.57 -2.93 -15.88
CA SER A 44 3.86 -2.22 -16.96
C SER A 44 2.36 -2.48 -16.92
N GLY A 45 1.93 -3.72 -16.66
CA GLY A 45 0.52 -4.09 -16.51
C GLY A 45 -0.17 -3.38 -15.34
N PHE A 46 0.45 -3.34 -14.15
CA PHE A 46 -0.12 -2.62 -13.00
C PHE A 46 -0.23 -1.11 -13.29
N PHE A 47 0.88 -0.49 -13.69
CA PHE A 47 0.92 0.96 -13.87
C PHE A 47 0.16 1.44 -15.11
N GLY A 48 -0.09 0.56 -16.10
CA GLY A 48 -0.94 0.82 -17.27
C GLY A 48 -2.35 1.27 -16.92
N SER A 49 -2.86 0.90 -15.74
CA SER A 49 -4.16 1.35 -15.24
C SER A 49 -4.21 2.84 -14.83
N PHE A 50 -3.03 3.48 -14.68
CA PHE A 50 -2.84 4.89 -14.33
C PHE A 50 -2.32 5.77 -15.47
N GLY A 51 -1.91 5.19 -16.60
CA GLY A 51 -1.30 5.93 -17.71
C GLY A 51 -0.63 5.04 -18.74
N GLU A 52 -0.04 5.66 -19.76
CA GLU A 52 0.72 4.97 -20.80
C GLU A 52 2.19 4.79 -20.38
N VAL A 53 2.70 3.56 -20.43
CA VAL A 53 4.08 3.22 -20.08
C VAL A 53 4.96 3.26 -21.33
N HIS A 54 6.01 4.08 -21.32
CA HIS A 54 6.97 4.21 -22.43
C HIS A 54 8.23 3.37 -22.25
N SER A 55 8.78 3.35 -21.03
CA SER A 55 9.92 2.48 -20.69
C SER A 55 9.97 2.20 -19.19
N ILE A 56 10.59 1.08 -18.84
CA ILE A 56 11.01 0.74 -17.48
C ILE A 56 12.52 0.54 -17.51
N SER A 57 13.23 0.98 -16.47
CA SER A 57 14.68 0.82 -16.36
C SER A 57 15.08 0.74 -14.88
N PRO A 58 16.07 -0.07 -14.49
CA PRO A 58 16.66 0.05 -13.15
C PRO A 58 17.32 1.42 -12.98
N SER A 59 17.24 1.99 -11.77
CA SER A 59 18.05 3.13 -11.38
C SER A 59 19.40 2.61 -10.89
N GLU A 60 20.47 3.15 -11.46
CA GLU A 60 21.83 2.97 -10.95
C GLU A 60 22.24 4.23 -10.18
N HIS A 61 23.26 4.11 -9.34
CA HIS A 61 23.73 5.20 -8.50
C HIS A 61 24.58 6.19 -9.31
N ASP A 62 24.28 7.49 -9.25
CA ASP A 62 24.96 8.52 -10.06
C ASP A 62 26.49 8.54 -9.89
N GLY A 63 27.00 8.12 -8.73
CA GLY A 63 28.43 7.98 -8.43
C GLY A 63 29.03 6.56 -8.57
N PHE A 64 28.20 5.53 -8.80
CA PHE A 64 28.63 4.13 -8.89
C PHE A 64 27.80 3.40 -9.97
N PRO A 65 28.16 3.53 -11.27
CA PRO A 65 27.50 2.77 -12.34
C PRO A 65 27.59 1.25 -12.08
N GLY A 66 26.52 0.53 -12.38
CA GLY A 66 26.32 -0.87 -12.00
C GLY A 66 25.78 -1.09 -10.58
N LEU A 67 25.93 -0.15 -9.64
CA LEU A 67 25.28 -0.23 -8.32
C LEU A 67 23.81 0.15 -8.46
N ARG A 68 22.93 -0.85 -8.40
CA ARG A 68 21.47 -0.66 -8.52
C ARG A 68 20.86 -0.25 -7.19
N ASP A 69 20.32 0.96 -7.11
CA ASP A 69 19.77 1.61 -5.91
C ASP A 69 18.39 1.04 -5.44
N GLY A 70 18.12 -0.25 -5.71
CA GLY A 70 16.85 -0.92 -5.35
C GLY A 70 15.59 -0.24 -5.91
N THR A 71 15.75 0.59 -6.95
CA THR A 71 14.73 1.50 -7.46
C THR A 71 14.57 1.24 -8.97
N ARG A 72 13.34 1.10 -9.45
CA ARG A 72 13.02 1.11 -10.89
C ARG A 72 12.48 2.48 -11.28
N VAL A 73 12.95 3.03 -12.39
CA VAL A 73 12.41 4.26 -12.99
C VAL A 73 11.48 3.87 -14.12
N VAL A 74 10.22 4.27 -14.01
CA VAL A 74 9.21 4.06 -15.06
C VAL A 74 8.92 5.40 -15.73
N LYS A 75 9.16 5.47 -17.04
CA LYS A 75 8.87 6.64 -17.87
C LYS A 75 7.47 6.49 -18.46
N MET A 76 6.55 7.38 -18.10
CA MET A 76 5.13 7.22 -18.44
C MET A 76 4.33 8.51 -18.54
N THR A 77 3.28 8.49 -19.36
CA THR A 77 2.27 9.56 -19.41
C THR A 77 1.13 9.21 -18.44
N LEU A 78 1.25 9.70 -17.20
CA LEU A 78 0.17 9.61 -16.20
C LEU A 78 -1.11 10.31 -16.68
N THR A 79 -2.21 9.55 -16.69
CA THR A 79 -3.60 10.05 -16.89
C THR A 79 -4.37 10.09 -15.57
N LYS A 80 -3.94 9.32 -14.56
CA LYS A 80 -4.44 9.32 -13.18
C LYS A 80 -3.26 9.45 -12.21
N ASP A 81 -3.51 9.95 -11.01
CA ASP A 81 -2.49 9.98 -9.95
C ASP A 81 -2.23 8.59 -9.36
N VAL A 82 -0.96 8.25 -9.13
CA VAL A 82 -0.54 6.97 -8.56
C VAL A 82 -0.37 7.10 -7.05
N PRO A 83 -0.97 6.21 -6.24
CA PRO A 83 -0.81 6.24 -4.79
C PRO A 83 0.67 6.05 -4.38
N PRO A 84 1.14 6.65 -3.27
CA PRO A 84 2.55 6.56 -2.86
C PRO A 84 3.01 5.15 -2.42
N VAL A 85 2.08 4.22 -2.27
CA VAL A 85 2.32 2.79 -2.08
C VAL A 85 1.38 2.06 -3.03
N ALA A 86 1.93 1.15 -3.83
CA ALA A 86 1.26 0.42 -4.89
C ALA A 86 1.62 -1.06 -4.79
N ARG A 87 0.62 -1.95 -4.75
CA ARG A 87 0.87 -3.39 -4.63
C ARG A 87 1.10 -4.01 -6.02
N VAL A 88 2.35 -4.28 -6.35
CA VAL A 88 2.77 -4.84 -7.65
C VAL A 88 3.25 -6.28 -7.44
N ALA A 89 2.65 -7.25 -8.14
CA ALA A 89 2.96 -8.68 -8.00
C ALA A 89 2.98 -9.21 -6.54
N GLY A 90 2.19 -8.59 -5.65
CA GLY A 90 2.14 -8.92 -4.20
C GLY A 90 2.99 -8.01 -3.30
N PHE A 91 4.00 -7.33 -3.83
CA PHE A 91 4.91 -6.48 -3.07
C PHE A 91 4.38 -5.05 -2.92
N ASP A 92 4.51 -4.45 -1.72
CA ASP A 92 4.04 -3.09 -1.40
C ASP A 92 5.07 -2.02 -1.84
N CYS A 93 5.26 -1.89 -3.14
CA CYS A 93 6.21 -0.98 -3.77
C CYS A 93 5.87 0.50 -3.48
N ARG A 94 6.90 1.32 -3.27
CA ARG A 94 6.77 2.74 -2.92
C ARG A 94 6.99 3.66 -4.12
N VAL A 95 5.99 4.46 -4.46
CA VAL A 95 5.96 5.25 -5.69
C VAL A 95 6.18 6.74 -5.42
N ARG A 96 7.07 7.38 -6.19
CA ARG A 96 7.29 8.84 -6.18
C ARG A 96 7.41 9.43 -7.58
N TYR A 97 6.82 10.60 -7.80
CA TYR A 97 7.00 11.39 -9.03
C TYR A 97 6.92 12.90 -8.79
N ARG A 98 7.47 13.71 -9.71
CA ARG A 98 7.41 15.18 -9.60
C ARG A 98 5.96 15.66 -9.65
N ARG A 99 5.58 16.52 -8.69
CA ARG A 99 4.20 17.01 -8.46
C ARG A 99 3.17 15.93 -8.05
N GLN A 100 3.60 14.78 -7.50
CA GLN A 100 2.67 13.83 -6.87
C GLN A 100 1.83 14.53 -5.76
N PRO A 101 0.50 14.33 -5.71
CA PRO A 101 -0.37 14.99 -4.73
C PRO A 101 0.04 14.72 -3.28
N ALA A 102 -0.24 15.68 -2.40
CA ALA A 102 -0.04 15.53 -0.97
C ALA A 102 -0.93 14.40 -0.41
N CYS A 103 -0.32 13.25 -0.14
CA CYS A 103 -0.98 12.09 0.42
C CYS A 103 -0.70 11.97 1.91
N CYS A 104 -1.74 11.66 2.68
CA CYS A 104 -1.65 11.55 4.13
C CYS A 104 -1.06 10.19 4.52
N THR A 105 -0.04 10.18 5.37
CA THR A 105 0.58 8.96 5.90
C THR A 105 -0.32 8.20 6.89
N ILE A 106 -1.38 8.83 7.40
CA ILE A 106 -2.35 8.23 8.32
C ILE A 106 -3.50 7.58 7.53
N TYR A 107 -4.17 8.32 6.65
CA TYR A 107 -5.28 7.81 5.83
C TYR A 107 -4.86 7.03 4.57
N LYS A 108 -3.59 7.13 4.14
CA LYS A 108 -3.07 6.66 2.83
C LYS A 108 -3.76 7.27 1.58
N LYS A 109 -4.66 8.24 1.74
CA LYS A 109 -5.39 8.95 0.67
C LYS A 109 -4.73 10.30 0.35
N SER A 110 -4.97 10.81 -0.86
CA SER A 110 -4.65 12.17 -1.28
C SER A 110 -5.50 13.22 -0.55
N GLY A 111 -5.00 14.46 -0.47
CA GLY A 111 -5.74 15.64 -0.01
C GLY A 111 -5.00 16.49 1.03
N HIS A 112 -4.21 15.89 1.93
CA HIS A 112 -3.46 16.62 2.96
C HIS A 112 -2.15 15.92 3.35
N ARG A 113 -1.15 16.70 3.77
CA ARG A 113 0.04 16.18 4.48
C ARG A 113 -0.33 15.81 5.92
N GLY A 114 0.39 14.86 6.52
CA GLY A 114 0.11 14.35 7.87
C GLY A 114 -0.03 15.41 8.98
N LYS A 115 0.66 16.57 8.88
CA LYS A 115 0.50 17.67 9.83
C LYS A 115 -0.93 18.24 9.86
N GLY A 116 -1.59 18.33 8.70
CA GLY A 116 -2.98 18.79 8.53
C GLY A 116 -3.99 17.64 8.44
N CYS A 117 -3.70 16.49 9.05
CA CYS A 117 -4.63 15.38 9.13
C CYS A 117 -5.54 15.55 10.37
N PRO A 118 -6.87 15.36 10.26
CA PRO A 118 -7.75 15.41 11.44
C PRO A 118 -7.45 14.31 12.45
N LEU A 119 -6.81 13.19 12.04
CA LEU A 119 -6.32 12.14 12.94
C LEU A 119 -4.89 12.37 13.47
N ASN A 120 -4.30 13.55 13.25
CA ASN A 120 -3.01 13.87 13.84
C ASN A 120 -3.19 14.12 15.35
N GLY A 121 -2.36 13.49 16.18
CA GLY A 121 -2.52 13.50 17.65
C GLY A 121 -3.68 12.65 18.20
N LEU A 122 -4.48 12.00 17.33
CA LEU A 122 -5.59 11.14 17.73
C LEU A 122 -5.21 9.65 17.64
N CYS A 123 -5.78 8.84 18.52
CA CYS A 123 -5.62 7.40 18.52
C CYS A 123 -6.23 6.78 17.24
N ARG A 124 -5.42 6.13 16.41
CA ARG A 124 -5.84 5.45 15.16
C ARG A 124 -6.75 4.21 15.35
N ARG A 125 -7.41 4.08 16.50
CA ARG A 125 -8.34 2.98 16.84
C ARG A 125 -9.70 3.45 17.36
N CYS A 126 -9.73 4.56 18.09
CA CYS A 126 -10.96 5.14 18.66
C CYS A 126 -11.09 6.65 18.46
N GLU A 127 -10.15 7.26 17.74
CA GLU A 127 -10.14 8.67 17.31
C GLU A 127 -10.16 9.69 18.47
N LYS A 128 -9.83 9.25 19.69
CA LYS A 128 -9.66 10.11 20.87
C LYS A 128 -8.20 10.56 21.05
N PRO A 129 -7.93 11.76 21.59
CA PRO A 129 -6.58 12.23 21.92
C PRO A 129 -5.98 11.47 23.13
N GLY A 130 -4.75 11.84 23.49
CA GLY A 130 -4.12 11.48 24.77
C GLY A 130 -3.49 10.08 24.86
N HIS A 131 -3.58 9.26 23.81
CA HIS A 131 -2.93 7.95 23.74
C HIS A 131 -2.73 7.50 22.29
N VAL A 132 -1.77 6.61 22.02
CA VAL A 132 -1.62 5.99 20.68
C VAL A 132 -2.38 4.66 20.58
N ALA A 133 -2.55 4.16 19.34
CA ALA A 133 -3.31 2.95 19.07
C ALA A 133 -2.75 1.66 19.72
N LYS A 134 -1.53 1.69 20.27
CA LYS A 134 -0.91 0.62 21.07
C LYS A 134 -1.44 0.59 22.52
N GLU A 135 -1.71 1.75 23.11
CA GLU A 135 -2.28 1.88 24.47
C GLU A 135 -3.83 1.84 24.48
N CYS A 136 -4.46 1.73 23.31
CA CYS A 136 -5.91 1.87 23.20
C CYS A 136 -6.65 0.70 23.86
N ARG A 137 -7.22 0.94 25.05
CA ARG A 137 -8.02 -0.05 25.79
C ARG A 137 -9.27 -0.54 25.03
N ASN A 138 -9.69 0.18 23.98
CA ASN A 138 -10.74 -0.25 23.06
C ASN A 138 -10.28 -1.21 21.95
N ALA A 139 -8.99 -1.57 21.87
CA ALA A 139 -8.42 -2.37 20.78
C ALA A 139 -9.01 -3.79 20.63
N TRP A 140 -9.74 -4.29 21.65
CA TRP A 140 -10.45 -5.57 21.60
C TRP A 140 -11.91 -5.44 21.12
N ALA A 141 -12.58 -4.32 21.42
CA ALA A 141 -14.03 -4.17 21.31
C ALA A 141 -14.58 -4.27 19.87
N SER A 142 -13.75 -4.04 18.85
CA SER A 142 -14.13 -4.12 17.44
C SER A 142 -14.00 -5.52 16.82
N ARG A 143 -13.56 -6.53 17.57
CA ARG A 143 -13.57 -7.94 17.12
C ARG A 143 -14.76 -8.74 17.65
N SER A 144 -15.47 -8.21 18.64
CA SER A 144 -16.71 -8.77 19.18
C SER A 144 -17.93 -8.15 18.50
N THR A 145 -18.11 -8.43 17.21
CA THR A 145 -19.42 -8.25 16.57
C THR A 145 -20.40 -9.16 17.31
N SER A 146 -21.32 -8.58 18.08
CA SER A 146 -22.23 -9.37 18.91
C SER A 146 -23.17 -10.19 18.02
N VAL A 147 -22.86 -11.48 17.88
CA VAL A 147 -23.86 -12.49 17.52
C VAL A 147 -24.83 -12.54 18.68
N ARG A 148 -25.91 -11.75 18.57
CA ARG A 148 -27.02 -11.78 19.53
C ARG A 148 -27.72 -13.12 19.40
N ARG A 149 -27.24 -14.13 20.13
CA ARG A 149 -28.03 -15.33 20.42
C ARG A 149 -29.34 -14.83 21.06
N PRO A 150 -30.52 -15.09 20.47
CA PRO A 150 -31.79 -14.63 21.04
C PRO A 150 -31.93 -15.11 22.48
N ALA A 151 -32.47 -14.25 23.35
CA ALA A 151 -32.73 -14.63 24.74
C ALA A 151 -33.88 -15.66 24.75
N ALA A 152 -33.59 -16.87 25.19
CA ALA A 152 -34.63 -17.84 25.50
C ALA A 152 -35.44 -17.36 26.72
N PRO A 153 -36.77 -17.53 26.75
CA PRO A 153 -37.58 -17.24 27.93
C PRO A 153 -37.21 -18.17 29.09
N ALA A 154 -37.48 -17.74 30.32
CA ALA A 154 -36.93 -18.35 31.53
C ALA A 154 -37.91 -19.27 32.28
N ALA A 155 -37.32 -20.07 33.19
CA ALA A 155 -37.94 -20.85 34.27
C ALA A 155 -38.68 -22.15 33.86
N PRO A 156 -38.91 -23.09 34.79
CA PRO A 156 -38.45 -23.15 36.20
C PRO A 156 -37.41 -24.25 36.46
N ALA A 157 -36.98 -24.39 37.72
CA ALA A 157 -35.94 -25.33 38.15
C ALA A 157 -36.50 -26.71 38.57
N SER A 158 -35.67 -27.75 38.42
CA SER A 158 -35.71 -28.95 39.27
C SER A 158 -34.30 -29.55 39.38
N ALA A 159 -34.08 -30.47 40.32
CA ALA A 159 -32.75 -30.84 40.81
C ALA A 159 -32.34 -32.29 40.52
N ALA A 160 -31.03 -32.54 40.37
CA ALA A 160 -30.33 -33.72 40.90
C ALA A 160 -28.79 -33.63 40.74
N ALA A 161 -28.10 -34.40 41.59
CA ALA A 161 -26.71 -34.87 41.56
C ALA A 161 -26.12 -35.18 40.16
N SER A 162 -24.80 -35.08 39.88
CA SER A 162 -23.60 -34.59 40.62
C SER A 162 -22.46 -34.32 39.56
N ASP A 163 -21.12 -34.38 39.72
CA ASP A 163 -20.17 -34.84 40.78
C ASP A 163 -18.75 -34.21 40.61
N ALA A 164 -17.68 -34.91 41.02
CA ALA A 164 -16.26 -34.54 41.00
C ALA A 164 -15.77 -33.85 39.70
N ALA A 165 -14.99 -32.75 39.71
CA ALA A 165 -13.80 -32.37 40.47
C ALA A 165 -12.46 -32.95 39.96
N ALA A 166 -11.69 -32.11 39.24
CA ALA A 166 -10.23 -32.17 39.08
C ALA A 166 -9.68 -30.81 38.59
N ALA A 167 -8.42 -30.50 38.90
CA ALA A 167 -7.74 -29.24 38.55
C ALA A 167 -6.52 -29.47 37.63
N PRO A 168 -5.96 -28.44 36.95
CA PRO A 168 -4.98 -28.62 35.87
C PRO A 168 -3.50 -28.46 36.27
N PRO A 169 -2.59 -29.12 35.53
CA PRO A 169 -1.26 -28.62 35.19
C PRO A 169 -1.17 -28.34 33.67
N ALA A 170 -0.73 -27.17 33.21
CA ALA A 170 0.65 -26.68 33.18
C ALA A 170 1.49 -27.24 32.01
N ALA A 171 1.92 -26.33 31.13
CA ALA A 171 2.98 -26.49 30.14
C ALA A 171 4.29 -25.84 30.71
N PRO A 172 5.45 -25.86 30.02
CA PRO A 172 5.78 -26.40 28.69
C PRO A 172 6.94 -27.42 28.72
N ASP A 173 7.40 -27.86 27.54
CA ASP A 173 8.78 -28.37 27.43
C ASP A 173 9.44 -28.12 26.07
N HIS A 174 10.77 -28.07 26.03
CA HIS A 174 11.54 -27.32 25.02
C HIS A 174 12.28 -28.22 24.00
N SER A 175 11.64 -29.29 23.53
CA SER A 175 12.32 -30.43 22.86
C SER A 175 12.16 -30.52 21.32
N CYS A 176 12.05 -29.40 20.59
CA CYS A 176 11.91 -29.40 19.13
C CYS A 176 13.02 -28.66 18.33
N LEU A 177 13.94 -27.93 18.99
CA LEU A 177 14.94 -27.10 18.28
C LEU A 177 16.32 -27.74 18.10
N LEU A 178 16.62 -28.86 18.76
CA LEU A 178 17.92 -29.55 18.65
C LEU A 178 17.98 -30.61 17.54
N LEU A 179 16.83 -31.07 17.02
CA LEU A 179 16.76 -32.18 16.05
C LEU A 179 16.84 -31.76 14.56
N LEU A 180 16.90 -30.47 14.25
CA LEU A 180 17.04 -29.96 12.87
C LEU A 180 18.45 -29.44 12.53
N CYS A 181 19.28 -29.12 13.53
CA CYS A 181 20.62 -28.58 13.29
C CYS A 181 21.66 -29.63 12.88
N LEU A 182 21.44 -30.91 13.16
CA LEU A 182 22.38 -31.99 12.82
C LEU A 182 22.20 -32.56 11.40
N ALA A 183 21.09 -32.24 10.71
CA ALA A 183 20.79 -32.75 9.37
C ALA A 183 21.46 -31.95 8.22
N VAL A 184 22.33 -30.98 8.52
CA VAL A 184 22.89 -30.02 7.55
C VAL A 184 24.42 -30.14 7.41
N LEU A 185 25.07 -30.99 8.21
CA LEU A 185 26.54 -31.13 8.21
C LEU A 185 27.06 -32.47 7.65
N GLU A 186 26.18 -33.44 7.39
CA GLU A 186 26.50 -34.74 6.79
C GLU A 186 25.72 -34.88 5.46
N GLY A 187 26.11 -34.09 4.45
CA GLY A 187 25.51 -34.08 3.12
C GLY A 187 26.47 -33.45 2.10
N SER A 188 27.06 -34.30 1.25
CA SER A 188 28.00 -33.92 0.18
C SER A 188 27.28 -33.53 -1.11
#